data_AF-A0A962SWU5-F1
#
_entry.id   AF-A0A962SWU5-F1
#
_cell.length_a   1.000
_cell.length_b   1.000
_cell.length_c   1.000
_cell.angle_alpha   90.00
_cell.angle_beta   90.00
_cell.angle_gamma   90.00
#
_symmetry.space_group_name_H-M   'P 1'
#
loop_
_entity.id
_entity.type
_entity.pdbx_description
1 polymer ?
#
loop_
_entity_poly.entity_id
_entity_poly.type
_entity_poly.pdbx_seq_one_letter_code
_entity_poly.pdbx_strand_id
1 'polypeptide(L)'
;TLTVRQSCPPTPGQPSKEPFHIPLALGLLDAVGRDLPLQLEGENEPRGTTRVLELRQSEHTFRFENVPARPVPSLLRGFSAPVRLNSAESDADLRFRLAHDSDDFNRWDAGQTLAVRTILALVEDRRQGRNWTLPESFGAAFGQALESGADPALLAQVLTLPGETYLAEQMQEVDVDGIHAARIFVQRTLAQRLREALLATYETLHADERDGYR
;
A
#
# COMPACT_ATOMS: atom_id res chain seq x y z
N THR A 1 0.00 18.05 -11.07
CA THR A 1 0.61 17.44 -12.28
C THR A 1 1.26 16.13 -11.91
N LEU A 2 1.08 15.11 -12.74
CA LEU A 2 1.67 13.78 -12.59
C LEU A 2 2.53 13.50 -13.83
N THR A 3 3.82 13.27 -13.64
CA THR A 3 4.72 12.81 -14.71
C THR A 3 5.01 11.33 -14.50
N VAL A 4 4.75 10.52 -15.52
CA VAL A 4 4.91 9.06 -15.46
C VAL A 4 5.91 8.63 -16.52
N ARG A 5 6.86 7.79 -16.14
CA ARG A 5 7.85 7.17 -17.04
C ARG A 5 7.67 5.66 -17.03
N GLN A 6 7.83 5.04 -18.19
CA GLN A 6 7.86 3.59 -18.33
C GLN A 6 9.18 3.11 -18.95
N SER A 7 9.63 1.94 -18.53
CA SER A 7 10.78 1.25 -19.10
C SER A 7 10.67 -0.25 -18.83
N CYS A 8 11.37 -1.06 -19.62
CA CYS A 8 11.45 -2.51 -19.43
C CYS A 8 12.90 -2.95 -19.68
N PRO A 9 13.56 -3.63 -18.71
CA PRO A 9 14.91 -4.14 -18.92
C PRO A 9 14.98 -5.14 -20.09
N PRO A 10 16.16 -5.26 -20.73
CA PRO A 10 16.41 -6.31 -21.72
C PRO A 10 16.09 -7.70 -21.18
N THR A 11 15.59 -8.59 -22.04
CA THR A 11 15.39 -10.01 -21.72
C THR A 11 16.20 -10.89 -22.67
N PRO A 12 16.52 -12.14 -22.30
CA PRO A 12 17.16 -13.07 -23.23
C PRO A 12 16.42 -13.13 -24.58
N GLY A 13 17.14 -12.95 -25.68
CA GLY A 13 16.55 -12.90 -27.02
C GLY A 13 15.88 -11.58 -27.43
N GLN A 14 15.80 -10.58 -26.56
CA GLN A 14 15.21 -9.27 -26.89
C GLN A 14 15.95 -8.13 -26.16
N PRO A 15 17.01 -7.56 -26.78
CA PRO A 15 17.86 -6.54 -26.14
C PRO A 15 17.21 -5.15 -26.04
N SER A 16 16.26 -4.83 -26.93
CA SER A 16 15.53 -3.56 -26.93
C SER A 16 14.04 -3.79 -26.61
N LYS A 17 13.45 -2.86 -25.86
CA LYS A 17 12.03 -2.85 -25.49
C LYS A 17 11.43 -1.50 -25.86
N GLU A 18 10.45 -1.52 -26.75
CA GLU A 18 9.62 -0.35 -27.05
C GLU A 18 8.66 -0.05 -25.88
N PRO A 19 8.16 1.19 -25.74
CA PRO A 19 7.11 1.52 -24.78
C PRO A 19 5.87 0.65 -24.97
N PHE A 20 5.28 0.20 -23.87
CA PHE A 20 4.05 -0.57 -23.85
C PHE A 20 2.84 0.36 -23.82
N HIS A 21 1.68 -0.16 -24.20
CA HIS A 21 0.41 0.46 -23.87
C HIS A 21 -0.01 0.02 -22.46
N ILE A 22 0.16 0.89 -21.47
CA ILE A 22 -0.11 0.60 -20.06
C ILE A 22 -1.35 1.41 -19.63
N PRO A 23 -2.47 0.75 -19.25
CA PRO A 23 -3.58 1.41 -18.59
C PRO A 23 -3.23 1.64 -17.12
N LEU A 24 -2.99 2.89 -16.73
CA LEU A 24 -2.72 3.28 -15.34
C LEU A 24 -3.99 3.85 -14.71
N ALA A 25 -4.73 3.02 -13.96
CA ALA A 25 -5.84 3.48 -13.14
C ALA A 25 -5.34 4.19 -11.88
N LEU A 26 -5.94 5.32 -11.52
CA LEU A 26 -5.58 6.07 -10.32
C LEU A 26 -6.75 6.86 -9.71
N GLY A 27 -6.61 7.17 -8.42
CA GLY A 27 -7.40 8.17 -7.69
C GLY A 27 -6.51 9.21 -7.00
N LEU A 28 -7.11 10.31 -6.56
CA LEU A 28 -6.46 11.32 -5.72
C LEU A 28 -7.26 11.49 -4.45
N LEU A 29 -6.66 11.25 -3.29
CA LEU A 29 -7.30 11.39 -1.99
C LEU A 29 -7.04 12.79 -1.42
N ASP A 30 -8.07 13.41 -0.86
CA ASP A 30 -7.95 14.64 -0.07
C ASP A 30 -7.30 14.38 1.30
N ALA A 31 -7.13 15.43 2.12
CA ALA A 31 -6.48 15.33 3.43
C ALA A 31 -7.25 14.49 4.46
N VAL A 32 -8.49 14.11 4.19
CA VAL A 32 -9.34 13.29 5.09
C VAL A 32 -9.72 11.95 4.46
N GLY A 33 -9.10 11.59 3.33
CA GLY A 33 -9.24 10.27 2.72
C GLY A 33 -10.37 10.14 1.72
N ARG A 34 -10.99 11.25 1.31
CA ARG A 34 -12.05 11.21 0.29
C ARG A 34 -11.44 11.30 -1.10
N ASP A 35 -11.97 10.50 -2.00
CA ASP A 35 -11.63 10.62 -3.40
C ASP A 35 -12.07 11.98 -3.98
N LEU A 36 -11.12 12.66 -4.61
CA LEU A 36 -11.37 13.88 -5.36
C LEU A 36 -11.94 13.55 -6.75
N PRO A 37 -12.93 14.33 -7.24
CA PRO A 37 -13.31 14.29 -8.65
C PRO A 37 -12.11 14.59 -9.55
N LEU A 38 -11.89 13.78 -10.57
CA LEU A 38 -10.72 13.88 -11.44
C LEU A 38 -11.07 14.54 -12.77
N GLN A 39 -10.44 15.67 -13.04
CA GLN A 39 -10.54 16.41 -14.30
C GLN A 39 -9.14 16.64 -14.85
N LEU A 40 -8.88 16.22 -16.08
CA LEU A 40 -7.64 16.57 -16.78
C LEU A 40 -7.76 17.95 -17.43
N GLU A 41 -6.62 18.64 -17.58
CA GLU A 41 -6.52 19.88 -18.34
C GLU A 41 -7.09 19.69 -19.74
N GLY A 42 -8.02 20.58 -20.14
CA GLY A 42 -8.72 20.52 -21.41
C GLY A 42 -10.05 19.73 -21.40
N GLU A 43 -10.44 19.14 -20.26
CA GLU A 43 -11.78 18.56 -20.10
C GLU A 43 -12.78 19.60 -19.57
N ASN A 44 -14.04 19.53 -20.04
CA ASN A 44 -15.09 20.46 -19.61
C ASN A 44 -15.63 20.18 -18.20
N GLU A 45 -15.58 18.93 -17.76
CA GLU A 45 -16.12 18.48 -16.47
C GLU A 45 -15.32 17.31 -15.89
N PRO A 46 -15.34 17.08 -14.57
CA PRO A 46 -14.71 15.92 -13.94
C PRO A 46 -15.30 14.60 -14.42
N ARG A 47 -14.45 13.57 -14.53
CA ARG A 47 -14.86 12.21 -14.90
C ARG A 47 -14.64 11.24 -13.76
N GLY A 48 -15.60 11.20 -12.84
CA GLY A 48 -15.58 10.32 -11.67
C GLY A 48 -14.39 10.59 -10.75
N THR A 49 -14.11 9.62 -9.88
CA THR A 49 -13.05 9.68 -8.86
C THR A 49 -11.86 8.76 -9.17
N THR A 50 -12.04 7.84 -10.12
CA THR A 50 -10.98 6.97 -10.64
C THR A 50 -10.79 7.24 -12.13
N ARG A 51 -9.54 7.47 -12.54
CA ARG A 51 -9.17 7.76 -13.92
C ARG A 51 -8.19 6.73 -14.44
N VAL A 52 -8.43 6.20 -15.64
CA VAL A 52 -7.46 5.39 -16.37
C VAL A 52 -6.68 6.31 -17.31
N LEU A 53 -5.36 6.38 -17.12
CA LEU A 53 -4.44 7.07 -18.01
C LEU A 53 -3.79 6.07 -18.96
N GLU A 54 -3.87 6.33 -20.25
CA GLU A 54 -3.24 5.49 -21.27
C GLU A 54 -1.79 5.94 -21.50
N LEU A 55 -0.83 5.16 -21.01
CA LEU A 55 0.58 5.40 -21.27
C LEU A 55 0.98 4.66 -22.54
N ARG A 56 1.37 5.38 -23.59
CA ARG A 56 1.82 4.79 -24.88
C ARG A 56 3.26 5.15 -25.25
N GLN A 57 3.76 6.27 -24.74
CA GLN A 57 5.14 6.75 -24.86
C GLN A 57 5.97 6.43 -23.60
N SER A 58 7.29 6.62 -23.69
CA SER A 58 8.23 6.42 -22.57
C SER A 58 7.99 7.37 -21.40
N GLU A 59 7.42 8.56 -21.66
CA GLU A 59 7.07 9.57 -20.66
C GLU A 59 5.75 10.24 -21.05
N HIS A 60 4.91 10.52 -20.06
CA HIS A 60 3.75 11.40 -20.20
C HIS A 60 3.67 12.35 -19.01
N THR A 61 3.04 13.50 -19.24
CA THR A 61 2.68 14.43 -18.17
C THR A 61 1.18 14.71 -18.25
N PHE A 62 0.50 14.48 -17.14
CA PHE A 62 -0.93 14.71 -16.98
C PHE A 62 -1.16 15.81 -15.94
N ARG A 63 -1.90 16.84 -16.30
CA ARG A 63 -2.29 17.90 -15.37
C ARG A 63 -3.74 17.68 -14.95
N PHE A 64 -3.94 17.55 -13.64
CA PHE A 64 -5.27 17.54 -13.04
C PHE A 64 -5.64 18.95 -12.61
N GLU A 65 -6.86 19.36 -12.93
CA GLU A 65 -7.46 20.63 -12.53
C GLU A 65 -8.32 20.43 -11.27
N ASN A 66 -8.69 21.55 -10.62
CA ASN A 66 -9.59 21.54 -9.47
C ASN A 66 -9.12 20.67 -8.29
N VAL A 67 -7.80 20.62 -8.08
CA VAL A 67 -7.15 19.96 -6.93
C VAL A 67 -6.76 21.02 -5.90
N PRO A 68 -7.58 21.27 -4.85
CA PRO A 68 -7.47 22.46 -4.00
C PRO A 68 -6.29 22.42 -3.02
N ALA A 69 -5.76 21.24 -2.72
CA ALA A 69 -4.64 21.02 -1.83
C ALA A 69 -3.81 19.82 -2.32
N ARG A 70 -2.60 19.61 -1.77
CA ARG A 70 -1.77 18.46 -2.13
C ARG A 70 -2.52 17.15 -1.84
N PRO A 71 -2.82 16.32 -2.85
CA PRO A 71 -3.50 15.05 -2.64
C PRO A 71 -2.51 13.93 -2.29
N VAL A 72 -3.02 12.83 -1.74
CA VAL A 72 -2.30 11.56 -1.67
C VAL A 72 -2.73 10.70 -2.87
N PRO A 73 -1.80 10.32 -3.77
CA PRO A 73 -2.16 9.58 -4.98
C PRO A 73 -2.38 8.09 -4.68
N SER A 74 -3.49 7.54 -5.15
CA SER A 74 -3.78 6.10 -5.16
C SER A 74 -3.50 5.59 -6.57
N LEU A 75 -2.26 5.21 -6.85
CA LEU A 75 -1.81 4.82 -8.19
C LEU A 75 -1.98 3.32 -8.44
N LEU A 76 -2.11 2.93 -9.70
CA LEU A 76 -2.24 1.52 -10.12
C LEU A 76 -3.42 0.80 -9.46
N ARG A 77 -4.54 1.51 -9.26
CA ARG A 77 -5.78 0.97 -8.67
C ARG A 77 -6.21 -0.34 -9.33
N GLY A 78 -6.70 -1.27 -8.53
CA GLY A 78 -7.09 -2.62 -8.97
C GLY A 78 -5.98 -3.40 -9.70
N PHE A 79 -4.71 -3.06 -9.46
CA PHE A 79 -3.57 -3.60 -10.21
C PHE A 79 -3.74 -3.49 -11.73
N SER A 80 -4.20 -2.31 -12.19
CA SER A 80 -4.60 -2.05 -13.59
C SER A 80 -3.59 -2.45 -14.67
N ALA A 81 -2.31 -2.58 -14.34
CA ALA A 81 -1.30 -3.16 -15.21
C ALA A 81 -0.24 -3.96 -14.43
N PRO A 82 0.33 -5.04 -15.01
CA PRO A 82 1.33 -5.88 -14.37
C PRO A 82 2.73 -5.24 -14.44
N VAL A 83 2.91 -4.12 -13.74
CA VAL A 83 4.14 -3.32 -13.75
C VAL A 83 4.70 -3.16 -12.35
N ARG A 84 6.00 -2.89 -12.25
CA ARG A 84 6.61 -2.43 -11.00
C ARG A 84 6.44 -0.92 -10.90
N LEU A 85 5.63 -0.46 -9.95
CA LEU A 85 5.48 0.96 -9.67
C LEU A 85 6.68 1.44 -8.85
N ASN A 86 7.35 2.49 -9.32
CA ASN A 86 8.38 3.19 -8.55
C ASN A 86 7.92 4.62 -8.31
N SER A 87 7.67 4.95 -7.05
CA SER A 87 7.25 6.27 -6.59
C SER A 87 8.05 6.66 -5.35
N ALA A 88 8.29 7.97 -5.17
CA ALA A 88 8.90 8.51 -3.95
C ALA A 88 7.86 8.63 -2.82
N GLU A 89 7.07 7.57 -2.61
CA GLU A 89 6.01 7.55 -1.60
C GLU A 89 6.59 7.47 -0.20
N SER A 90 6.14 8.40 0.66
CA SER A 90 6.61 8.49 2.03
C SER A 90 5.90 7.49 2.93
N ASP A 91 6.50 7.13 4.07
CA ASP A 91 5.83 6.30 5.07
C ASP A 91 4.57 6.97 5.65
N ALA A 92 4.49 8.31 5.59
CA ALA A 92 3.27 9.03 5.98
C ALA A 92 2.13 8.79 4.97
N ASP A 93 2.45 8.83 3.66
CA ASP A 93 1.48 8.54 2.60
C ASP A 93 1.03 7.07 2.64
N LEU A 94 1.96 6.13 2.89
CA LEU A 94 1.63 4.70 3.07
C LEU A 94 0.68 4.47 4.25
N ARG A 95 0.96 5.09 5.41
CA ARG A 95 0.06 5.02 6.58
C ARG A 95 -1.31 5.60 6.26
N PHE A 96 -1.33 6.73 5.55
CA PHE A 96 -2.56 7.38 5.13
C PHE A 96 -3.39 6.48 4.20
N ARG A 97 -2.77 5.88 3.18
CA ARG A 97 -3.46 4.96 2.25
C ARG A 97 -3.94 3.68 2.92
N LEU A 98 -3.14 3.09 3.80
CA LEU A 98 -3.55 1.93 4.60
C LEU A 98 -4.85 2.21 5.37
N ALA A 99 -4.95 3.40 5.97
CA ALA A 99 -6.10 3.81 6.77
C ALA A 99 -7.31 4.28 5.94
N HIS A 100 -7.07 4.88 4.77
CA HIS A 100 -8.09 5.72 4.11
C HIS A 100 -8.29 5.49 2.61
N ASP A 101 -7.42 4.77 1.91
CA ASP A 101 -7.58 4.59 0.47
C ASP A 101 -8.90 3.87 0.18
N SER A 102 -9.63 4.30 -0.85
CA SER A 102 -10.89 3.69 -1.25
C SER A 102 -10.69 2.45 -2.12
N ASP A 103 -9.48 2.24 -2.66
CA ASP A 103 -9.13 1.06 -3.44
C ASP A 103 -8.52 -0.02 -2.54
N ASP A 104 -9.21 -1.15 -2.41
CA ASP A 104 -8.87 -2.25 -1.51
C ASP A 104 -7.47 -2.83 -1.78
N PHE A 105 -7.11 -3.00 -3.06
CA PHE A 105 -5.78 -3.44 -3.45
C PHE A 105 -4.71 -2.47 -2.95
N ASN A 106 -4.94 -1.16 -3.13
CA ASN A 106 -4.01 -0.12 -2.74
C ASN A 106 -3.92 0.08 -1.22
N ARG A 107 -4.98 -0.21 -0.46
CA ARG A 107 -4.90 -0.28 1.02
C ARG A 107 -4.00 -1.43 1.46
N TRP A 108 -4.21 -2.61 0.88
CA TRP A 108 -3.40 -3.79 1.14
C TRP A 108 -1.92 -3.55 0.76
N ASP A 109 -1.66 -3.05 -0.45
CA ASP A 109 -0.31 -2.78 -0.95
C ASP A 109 0.42 -1.76 -0.07
N ALA A 110 -0.28 -0.70 0.38
CA ALA A 110 0.27 0.28 1.31
C ALA A 110 0.65 -0.36 2.66
N GLY A 111 -0.22 -1.24 3.20
CA GLY A 111 0.06 -1.99 4.42
C GLY A 111 1.25 -2.93 4.29
N GLN A 112 1.33 -3.69 3.20
CA GLN A 112 2.43 -4.60 2.92
C GLN A 112 3.76 -3.84 2.75
N THR A 113 3.76 -2.77 1.94
CA THR A 113 4.95 -1.94 1.72
C THR A 113 5.43 -1.31 3.03
N LEU A 114 4.53 -0.76 3.83
CA LEU A 114 4.86 -0.18 5.14
C LEU A 114 5.43 -1.24 6.09
N ALA A 115 4.84 -2.43 6.14
CA ALA A 115 5.33 -3.53 6.98
C ALA A 115 6.72 -4.00 6.54
N VAL A 116 6.97 -4.17 5.24
CA VAL A 116 8.29 -4.54 4.70
C VAL A 116 9.34 -3.49 5.10
N ARG A 117 9.08 -2.20 4.81
CA ARG A 117 10.01 -1.11 5.16
C ARG A 117 10.32 -1.09 6.65
N THR A 118 9.29 -1.24 7.49
CA THR A 118 9.43 -1.22 8.95
C THR A 118 10.24 -2.42 9.45
N ILE A 119 9.95 -3.63 8.98
CA ILE A 119 10.67 -4.83 9.41
C ILE A 119 12.14 -4.77 8.97
N LEU A 120 12.42 -4.39 7.73
CA LEU A 120 13.80 -4.28 7.24
C LEU A 120 14.58 -3.18 7.98
N ALA A 121 13.94 -2.07 8.33
CA ALA A 121 14.56 -1.04 9.16
C ALA A 121 14.94 -1.58 10.56
N LEU A 122 14.09 -2.40 11.17
CA LEU A 122 14.40 -3.05 12.45
C LEU A 122 15.55 -4.06 12.32
N VAL A 123 15.62 -4.82 11.23
CA VAL A 123 16.77 -5.70 10.95
C VAL A 123 18.06 -4.87 10.90
N GLU A 124 18.02 -3.71 10.24
CA GLU A 124 19.18 -2.82 10.17
C GLU A 124 19.52 -2.17 11.53
N ASP A 125 18.52 -1.80 12.33
CA ASP A 125 18.71 -1.34 13.71
C ASP A 125 19.44 -2.38 14.55
N ARG A 126 19.07 -3.65 14.41
CA ARG A 126 19.74 -4.76 15.10
C ARG A 126 21.21 -4.86 14.70
N ARG A 127 21.51 -4.80 13.40
CA ARG A 127 22.90 -4.85 12.88
C ARG A 127 23.76 -3.73 13.42
N GLN A 128 23.16 -2.55 13.63
CA GLN A 128 23.84 -1.37 14.17
C GLN A 128 23.78 -1.29 15.70
N GLY A 129 23.27 -2.31 16.40
CA GLY A 129 23.16 -2.33 17.86
C GLY A 129 22.17 -1.31 18.44
N ARG A 130 21.22 -0.83 17.64
CA ARG A 130 20.14 0.06 18.09
C ARG A 130 18.99 -0.74 18.69
N ASN A 131 18.28 -0.09 19.63
CA ASN A 131 17.06 -0.63 20.19
C ASN A 131 15.93 -0.57 19.16
N TRP A 132 15.09 -1.60 19.17
CA TRP A 132 13.89 -1.63 18.35
C TRP A 132 12.79 -0.75 18.90
N THR A 133 12.22 0.06 18.02
CA THR A 133 11.04 0.87 18.31
C THR A 133 10.06 0.78 17.16
N LEU A 134 8.80 0.50 17.45
CA LEU A 134 7.72 0.60 16.47
C LEU A 134 6.99 1.94 16.64
N PRO A 135 6.95 2.82 15.63
CA PRO A 135 6.22 4.09 15.74
C PRO A 135 4.77 3.88 16.16
N GLU A 136 4.22 4.73 17.02
CA GLU A 136 2.81 4.67 17.41
C GLU A 136 1.88 4.77 16.19
N SER A 137 2.23 5.66 15.26
CA SER A 137 1.53 5.87 13.99
C SER A 137 1.46 4.62 13.11
N PHE A 138 2.42 3.68 13.22
CA PHE A 138 2.33 2.40 12.54
C PHE A 138 1.17 1.57 13.12
N GLY A 139 1.12 1.40 14.45
CA GLY A 139 0.04 0.66 15.09
C GLY A 139 -1.33 1.30 14.87
N ALA A 140 -1.40 2.63 14.95
CA ALA A 140 -2.64 3.38 14.71
C ALA A 140 -3.19 3.17 13.29
N ALA A 141 -2.34 3.14 12.26
CA ALA A 141 -2.78 2.91 10.89
C ALA A 141 -3.38 1.51 10.69
N PHE A 142 -2.79 0.47 11.29
CA PHE A 142 -3.36 -0.89 11.28
C PHE A 142 -4.67 -0.97 12.08
N GLY A 143 -4.77 -0.25 13.20
CA GLY A 143 -6.02 -0.14 13.97
C GLY A 143 -7.15 0.52 13.17
N GLN A 144 -6.86 1.64 12.50
CA GLN A 144 -7.83 2.30 11.62
C GLN A 144 -8.25 1.42 10.45
N ALA A 145 -7.31 0.67 9.85
CA ALA A 145 -7.65 -0.30 8.83
C ALA A 145 -8.60 -1.37 9.36
N LEU A 146 -8.34 -1.94 10.54
CA LEU A 146 -9.20 -2.93 11.19
C LEU A 146 -10.62 -2.38 11.46
N GLU A 147 -10.74 -1.12 11.86
CA GLU A 147 -12.02 -0.46 12.20
C GLU A 147 -12.75 0.16 11.00
N SER A 148 -12.16 0.09 9.81
CA SER A 148 -12.71 0.75 8.60
C SER A 148 -14.04 0.19 8.09
N GLY A 149 -14.47 -0.98 8.57
CA GLY A 149 -15.64 -1.69 8.04
C GLY A 149 -15.43 -2.31 6.67
N ALA A 150 -14.17 -2.50 6.24
CA ALA A 150 -13.86 -3.20 5.00
C ALA A 150 -14.24 -4.69 5.05
N ASP A 151 -14.23 -5.32 3.88
CA ASP A 151 -14.44 -6.77 3.77
C ASP A 151 -13.46 -7.55 4.68
N PRO A 152 -13.95 -8.50 5.52
CA PRO A 152 -13.09 -9.29 6.41
C PRO A 152 -11.95 -10.03 5.71
N ALA A 153 -12.15 -10.50 4.47
CA ALA A 153 -11.11 -11.17 3.69
C ALA A 153 -9.99 -10.19 3.29
N LEU A 154 -10.33 -8.94 2.98
CA LEU A 154 -9.33 -7.88 2.75
C LEU A 154 -8.58 -7.58 4.05
N LEU A 155 -9.29 -7.38 5.16
CA LEU A 155 -8.67 -7.07 6.45
C LEU A 155 -7.70 -8.17 6.88
N ALA A 156 -8.05 -9.45 6.68
CA ALA A 156 -7.15 -10.56 6.94
C ALA A 156 -5.85 -10.46 6.13
N GLN A 157 -5.91 -10.06 4.85
CA GLN A 157 -4.72 -9.83 4.02
C GLN A 157 -3.91 -8.62 4.48
N VAL A 158 -4.57 -7.51 4.82
CA VAL A 158 -3.93 -6.28 5.32
C VAL A 158 -3.16 -6.54 6.63
N LEU A 159 -3.76 -7.29 7.55
CA LEU A 159 -3.20 -7.59 8.87
C LEU A 159 -2.12 -8.69 8.83
N THR A 160 -2.00 -9.42 7.72
CA THR A 160 -0.99 -10.46 7.56
C THR A 160 0.36 -9.81 7.25
N LEU A 161 1.30 -9.93 8.19
CA LEU A 161 2.67 -9.47 8.00
C LEU A 161 3.38 -10.27 6.90
N PRO A 162 4.27 -9.61 6.12
CA PRO A 162 4.99 -10.25 5.03
C PRO A 162 5.77 -11.49 5.50
N GLY A 163 5.87 -12.49 4.62
CA GLY A 163 6.60 -13.71 4.87
C GLY A 163 8.12 -13.48 4.93
N GLU A 164 8.82 -14.32 5.69
CA GLU A 164 10.28 -14.20 5.89
C GLU A 164 11.07 -14.37 4.58
N THR A 165 10.65 -15.31 3.71
CA THR A 165 11.25 -15.50 2.38
C THR A 165 11.16 -14.24 1.54
N TYR A 166 9.99 -13.59 1.52
CA TYR A 166 9.79 -12.36 0.74
C TYR A 166 10.65 -11.22 1.28
N LEU A 167 10.79 -11.09 2.61
CA LEU A 167 11.68 -10.12 3.24
C LEU A 167 13.15 -10.38 2.87
N ALA A 168 13.57 -11.65 2.87
CA ALA A 168 14.93 -12.04 2.48
C ALA A 168 15.25 -11.67 1.03
N GLU A 169 14.30 -11.81 0.10
CA GLU A 169 14.45 -11.40 -1.30
C GLU A 169 14.68 -9.90 -1.50
N GLN A 170 14.31 -9.07 -0.52
CA GLN A 170 14.55 -7.62 -0.55
C GLN A 170 15.96 -7.23 -0.06
N MET A 171 16.74 -8.18 0.44
CA MET A 171 18.04 -7.93 1.05
C MET A 171 19.19 -8.37 0.14
N GLN A 172 20.24 -7.56 0.09
CA GLN A 172 21.48 -7.95 -0.59
C GLN A 172 22.22 -9.06 0.17
N GLU A 173 22.25 -8.97 1.50
CA GLU A 173 22.79 -9.98 2.41
C GLU A 173 21.71 -10.36 3.41
N VAL A 174 21.30 -11.63 3.40
CA VAL A 174 20.16 -12.12 4.18
C VAL A 174 20.56 -12.35 5.63
N ASP A 175 19.88 -11.68 6.57
CA ASP A 175 19.97 -11.93 8.01
C ASP A 175 18.69 -12.63 8.48
N VAL A 176 18.73 -13.97 8.49
CA VAL A 176 17.57 -14.82 8.81
C VAL A 176 17.10 -14.58 10.25
N ASP A 177 18.04 -14.55 11.21
CA ASP A 177 17.71 -14.35 12.62
C ASP A 177 17.15 -12.95 12.87
N GLY A 178 17.71 -11.95 12.20
CA GLY A 178 17.23 -10.56 12.22
C GLY A 178 15.80 -10.47 11.70
N ILE A 179 15.51 -11.06 10.53
CA ILE A 179 14.18 -11.08 9.91
C ILE A 179 13.17 -11.70 10.88
N HIS A 180 13.46 -12.91 11.38
CA HIS A 180 12.55 -13.63 12.26
C HIS A 180 12.24 -12.82 13.53
N ALA A 181 13.29 -12.34 14.20
CA ALA A 181 13.14 -11.62 15.45
C ALA A 181 12.43 -10.25 15.26
N ALA A 182 12.72 -9.52 14.17
CA ALA A 182 12.04 -8.26 13.85
C ALA A 182 10.56 -8.49 13.53
N ARG A 183 10.23 -9.52 12.76
CA ARG A 183 8.85 -9.89 12.44
C ARG A 183 8.05 -10.25 13.70
N ILE A 184 8.61 -11.05 14.59
CA ILE A 184 7.99 -11.40 15.89
C ILE A 184 7.81 -10.15 16.76
N PHE A 185 8.78 -9.24 16.78
CA PHE A 185 8.67 -7.98 17.52
C PHE A 185 7.51 -7.11 17.02
N VAL A 186 7.37 -6.92 15.70
CA VAL A 186 6.26 -6.18 15.10
C VAL A 186 4.93 -6.86 15.42
N GLN A 187 4.84 -8.18 15.23
CA GLN A 187 3.63 -8.96 15.50
C GLN A 187 3.17 -8.81 16.96
N ARG A 188 4.08 -8.98 17.92
CA ARG A 188 3.77 -8.85 19.35
C ARG A 188 3.35 -7.44 19.73
N THR A 189 4.03 -6.43 19.17
CA THR A 189 3.73 -5.04 19.47
C THR A 189 2.35 -4.64 18.90
N LEU A 190 2.01 -5.07 17.69
CA LEU A 190 0.67 -4.89 17.14
C LEU A 190 -0.39 -5.62 17.98
N ALA A 191 -0.15 -6.88 18.33
CA ALA A 191 -1.08 -7.66 19.15
C ALA A 191 -1.34 -7.01 20.53
N GLN A 192 -0.32 -6.40 21.13
CA GLN A 192 -0.47 -5.67 22.39
C GLN A 192 -1.27 -4.38 22.21
N ARG A 193 -0.94 -3.57 21.19
CA ARG A 193 -1.59 -2.28 20.94
C ARG A 193 -3.04 -2.40 20.47
N LEU A 194 -3.33 -3.41 19.66
CA LEU A 194 -4.63 -3.62 19.03
C LEU A 194 -5.44 -4.73 19.72
N ARG A 195 -5.06 -5.14 20.94
CA ARG A 195 -5.65 -6.30 21.62
C ARG A 195 -7.17 -6.23 21.69
N GLU A 196 -7.71 -5.10 22.12
CA GLU A 196 -9.15 -4.92 22.32
C GLU A 196 -9.89 -4.96 20.98
N ALA A 197 -9.42 -4.21 20.00
CA ALA A 197 -10.02 -4.19 18.66
C ALA A 197 -9.96 -5.58 17.99
N LEU A 198 -8.82 -6.26 18.04
CA LEU A 198 -8.66 -7.61 17.48
C LEU A 198 -9.59 -8.62 18.16
N LEU A 199 -9.74 -8.53 19.48
CA LEU A 199 -10.65 -9.42 20.23
C LEU A 199 -12.11 -9.15 19.86
N ALA A 200 -12.51 -7.87 19.80
CA ALA A 200 -13.87 -7.50 19.40
C ALA A 200 -14.19 -7.99 17.99
N THR A 201 -13.29 -7.78 17.02
CA THR A 201 -13.46 -8.28 15.65
C THR A 201 -13.56 -9.81 15.62
N TYR A 202 -12.72 -10.52 16.38
CA TYR A 202 -12.79 -11.98 16.49
C TYR A 202 -14.14 -12.44 17.03
N GLU A 203 -14.63 -11.82 18.12
CA GLU A 203 -15.91 -12.19 18.74
C GLU A 203 -17.11 -11.93 17.82
N THR A 204 -17.11 -10.81 17.08
CA THR A 204 -18.14 -10.51 16.09
C THR A 204 -18.17 -11.55 14.97
N LEU A 205 -17.03 -11.80 14.32
CA LEU A 205 -16.97 -12.73 13.19
C LEU A 205 -17.27 -14.18 13.60
N HIS A 206 -16.87 -14.58 14.81
CA HIS A 206 -17.16 -15.91 15.36
C HIS A 206 -18.63 -16.10 15.72
N ALA A 207 -19.33 -15.04 16.13
CA ALA A 207 -20.77 -15.08 16.35
C ALA A 207 -21.54 -15.23 15.03
N ASP A 208 -21.15 -14.47 14.00
CA ASP A 208 -21.78 -14.52 12.68
C ASP A 208 -21.66 -15.91 12.01
N GLU A 209 -20.50 -16.57 12.14
CA GLU A 209 -20.29 -17.93 11.62
C GLU A 209 -21.25 -18.96 12.27
N ARG A 210 -21.58 -18.78 13.55
CA ARG A 210 -22.52 -19.67 14.26
C ARG A 210 -23.96 -19.50 13.82
N ASP A 211 -24.35 -18.29 13.42
CA ASP A 211 -25.71 -17.97 13.00
C ASP A 211 -25.95 -18.24 11.49
N GLY A 212 -24.91 -18.29 10.66
CA GLY A 212 -24.97 -18.57 9.22
C GLY A 212 -25.27 -20.04 8.83
N TYR A 213 -25.37 -20.95 9.78
CA TYR A 213 -25.72 -22.37 9.59
C TYR A 213 -27.16 -22.71 9.99
N ARG A 214 -28.10 -21.76 9.91
CA ARG A 214 -29.53 -21.98 10.14
C ARG A 214 -30.38 -21.72 8.90
#